data_AF-A0AAX2RQ47-F1
#
_entry.id   AF-A0AAX2RQ47-F1
#
_cell.length_a   1.000
_cell.length_b   1.000
_cell.length_c   1.000
_cell.angle_alpha   90.00
_cell.angle_beta   90.00
_cell.angle_gamma   90.00
#
_symmetry.space_group_name_H-M   'P 1'
#
loop_
_entity.id
_entity.type
_entity.pdbx_description
1 polymer ?
#
loop_
_entity_poly.entity_id
_entity_poly.type
_entity_poly.pdbx_seq_one_letter_code
_entity_poly.pdbx_strand_id
1 'polypeptide(L)' 'MRPCRSSCRHCFRICIRSNDARPGGRPRKLKPLIDRTFAFDDIVHAHRYGEAGVQAGKIVVAV' A
#
# COMPACT_ATOMS: atom_id res chain seq x y z
N MET A 1 2.50 4.63 -23.27
CA MET A 1 1.68 3.96 -22.22
C MET A 1 1.27 2.59 -22.74
N ARG A 2 1.66 1.48 -22.09
CA ARG A 2 1.37 0.11 -22.57
C ARG A 2 0.27 -0.53 -21.72
N PRO A 3 -0.72 -1.23 -22.32
CA PRO A 3 -1.77 -1.91 -21.56
C PRO A 3 -1.21 -3.12 -20.80
N CYS A 4 -1.61 -3.26 -19.53
CA CYS A 4 -1.15 -4.33 -18.63
C CYS A 4 -1.67 -5.69 -19.10
N ARG A 5 -0.76 -6.58 -19.52
CA ARG A 5 -1.04 -7.98 -19.82
C ARG A 5 -1.11 -8.77 -18.51
N SER A 6 -2.13 -9.64 -18.38
CA SER A 6 -2.54 -10.36 -17.17
C SER A 6 -1.55 -11.40 -16.60
N SER A 7 -0.32 -11.48 -17.10
CA SER A 7 0.65 -12.52 -16.75
C SER A 7 1.83 -12.05 -15.87
N CYS A 8 1.94 -10.76 -15.56
CA CYS A 8 3.01 -10.25 -14.69
C CYS A 8 2.60 -10.30 -13.21
N ARG A 9 2.91 -11.41 -12.54
CA ARG A 9 2.83 -11.54 -11.07
C ARG A 9 3.73 -10.56 -10.30
N HIS A 10 4.55 -9.79 -11.00
CA HIS A 10 5.52 -8.84 -10.45
C HIS A 10 5.02 -7.39 -10.39
N CYS A 11 3.84 -7.08 -10.94
CA CYS A 11 3.21 -5.78 -10.77
C CYS A 11 2.34 -5.79 -9.52
N PHE A 12 2.96 -5.66 -8.33
CA PHE A 12 2.27 -5.46 -7.05
C PHE A 12 1.61 -4.07 -7.03
N ARG A 13 0.62 -3.86 -7.90
CA ARG A 13 -0.10 -2.59 -8.06
C ARG A 13 -1.22 -2.57 -7.03
N ILE A 14 -0.85 -2.37 -5.77
CA ILE A 14 -1.81 -2.25 -4.64
C ILE A 14 -2.70 -1.03 -4.91
N CYS A 15 -3.84 -1.27 -5.56
CA CYS A 15 -4.92 -0.30 -5.64
C CYS A 15 -5.78 -0.52 -4.40
N ILE A 16 -5.59 0.29 -3.37
CA ILE A 16 -6.49 0.27 -2.21
C ILE A 16 -7.81 0.90 -2.67
N ARG A 17 -8.91 0.15 -2.61
CA ARG A 17 -10.26 0.74 -2.72
C ARG A 17 -10.44 1.61 -1.48
N SER A 18 -10.52 2.92 -1.66
CA SER A 18 -10.84 3.84 -0.55
C SER A 18 -12.20 3.43 0.02
N ASN A 19 -12.25 3.13 1.32
CA ASN A 19 -13.50 2.78 2.02
C ASN A 19 -14.30 4.02 2.46
N ASP A 20 -13.90 5.22 2.03
CA ASP A 20 -14.65 6.48 2.14
C ASP A 20 -15.88 6.46 1.21
N ALA A 21 -16.77 5.51 1.44
CA ALA A 21 -18.08 5.47 0.81
C ALA A 21 -18.98 6.47 1.54
N ARG A 22 -18.78 7.78 1.32
CA ARG A 22 -19.90 8.71 1.47
C ARG A 22 -20.97 8.29 0.46
N PRO A 23 -22.24 8.12 0.85
CA PRO A 23 -23.30 7.82 -0.10
C PRO A 23 -23.33 8.91 -1.19
N GLY A 24 -23.11 8.51 -2.45
CA GLY A 24 -23.02 9.42 -3.61
C GLY A 24 -21.62 9.69 -4.16
N GLY A 25 -20.55 9.17 -3.55
CA GLY A 25 -19.18 9.33 -4.06
C GLY A 25 -18.84 8.39 -5.23
N ARG A 26 -18.22 8.91 -6.31
CA ARG A 26 -17.64 8.05 -7.35
C ARG A 26 -16.36 7.37 -6.82
N PRO A 27 -16.14 6.07 -7.06
CA PRO A 27 -14.95 5.36 -6.61
C PRO A 27 -13.71 5.98 -7.27
N ARG A 28 -12.93 6.72 -6.49
CA ARG A 28 -11.65 7.26 -6.94
C ARG A 28 -10.56 6.25 -6.64
N LYS A 29 -9.72 5.97 -7.64
CA LYS A 29 -8.53 5.13 -7.44
C LYS A 29 -7.49 5.95 -6.66
N LEU A 30 -7.35 5.67 -5.38
CA LEU A 30 -6.22 6.16 -4.60
C LEU A 30 -5.00 5.30 -4.90
N LYS A 31 -3.87 5.96 -5.17
CA LYS A 31 -2.58 5.30 -5.26
C LYS A 31 -1.87 5.51 -3.92
N PRO A 32 -1.75 4.49 -3.06
CA PRO A 32 -1.01 4.65 -1.82
C PRO A 32 0.46 4.91 -2.13
N LEU A 33 1.07 5.81 -1.36
CA LEU A 33 2.53 5.94 -1.31
C LEU A 33 3.03 4.92 -0.29
N ILE A 34 3.81 3.94 -0.75
CA ILE A 34 4.45 2.96 0.13
C ILE A 34 5.78 3.55 0.55
N ASP A 35 5.97 3.66 1.85
CA ASP A 35 7.23 4.17 2.41
C ASP A 35 8.27 3.05 2.45
N ARG A 36 7.94 1.97 3.15
CA ARG A 36 8.77 0.77 3.27
C ARG A 36 7.93 -0.50 3.34
N THR A 37 8.54 -1.60 2.91
CA THR A 37 8.00 -2.95 3.04
C THR A 37 8.90 -3.74 3.98
N PHE A 38 8.31 -4.38 5.00
CA PHE A 38 9.00 -5.27 5.93
C PHE A 38 8.52 -6.71 5.73
N ALA A 39 9.37 -7.68 6.05
CA ALA A 39 8.94 -9.07 6.16
C ALA A 39 8.04 -9.24 7.39
N PHE A 40 7.19 -10.28 7.40
CA PHE A 40 6.36 -10.60 8.56
C PHE A 40 7.19 -10.81 9.84
N ASP A 41 8.35 -11.45 9.72
CA ASP A 41 9.27 -11.70 10.82
C ASP A 41 9.84 -10.39 11.42
N ASP A 42 9.83 -9.30 10.66
CA ASP A 42 10.35 -7.98 11.07
C ASP A 42 9.25 -7.05 11.61
N ILE A 43 8.09 -7.58 12.00
CA ILE A 43 6.93 -6.75 12.40
C ILE A 43 7.22 -5.83 13.59
N VAL A 44 8.08 -6.26 14.53
CA VAL A 44 8.51 -5.43 15.66
C VAL A 44 9.32 -4.23 15.17
N HIS A 45 10.19 -4.44 14.19
CA HIS A 45 10.98 -3.37 13.58
C HIS A 45 10.09 -2.41 12.78
N ALA A 46 9.12 -2.94 12.04
CA ALA A 46 8.11 -2.15 11.34
C ALA A 46 7.33 -1.24 12.30
N HIS A 47 6.96 -1.75 13.49
CA HIS A 47 6.26 -0.96 14.50
C HIS A 47 7.13 0.18 15.05
N ARG A 48 8.36 -0.14 15.47
CA ARG A 48 9.31 0.88 15.97
C ARG A 48 9.62 1.97 14.94
N TYR A 49 9.72 1.59 13.68
CA TYR A 49 9.92 2.53 12.57
C TYR A 49 8.71 3.47 12.40
N GLY A 50 7.48 2.97 12.59
CA GLY A 50 6.28 3.80 12.62
C GLY A 50 6.21 4.72 13.85
N GLU A 51 6.60 4.24 15.03
CA GLU A 51 6.65 5.02 16.28
C GLU A 51 7.65 6.18 16.21
N ALA A 52 8.77 6.00 15.50
CA ALA A 52 9.77 7.05 15.30
C ALA A 52 9.23 8.25 14.49
N GLY A 53 8.07 8.13 13.84
CA GLY A 53 7.42 9.23 13.13
C GLY A 53 8.11 9.65 11.82
N VAL A 54 9.12 8.89 11.36
CA VAL A 54 9.89 9.16 10.14
C VAL A 54 9.23 8.65 8.86
N GLN A 55 8.07 8.00 8.97
CA GLN A 55 7.40 7.38 7.84
C GLN A 55 6.82 8.42 6.86
N ALA A 56 7.18 8.32 5.58
CA ALA A 56 6.63 9.15 4.50
C ALA A 56 5.68 8.35 3.62
N GLY A 57 4.61 7.78 4.20
CA GLY A 57 3.64 6.95 3.50
C GLY A 57 3.14 5.79 4.35
N LYS A 58 2.63 4.74 3.69
CA LYS A 58 2.15 3.54 4.36
C LYS A 58 3.28 2.51 4.49
N ILE A 59 3.49 2.01 5.70
CA ILE A 59 4.30 0.81 5.96
C ILE A 59 3.49 -0.43 5.57
N VAL A 60 4.11 -1.33 4.80
CA VAL A 60 3.53 -2.61 4.38
C VAL A 60 4.31 -3.74 5.01
N VAL A 61 3.61 -4.76 5.51
CA VAL A 61 4.22 -6.01 5.97
C VAL A 61 3.82 -7.11 4.99
N ALA A 62 4.80 -7.77 4.39
CA ALA A 62 4.59 -8.87 3.47
C ALA A 62 4.46 -10.19 4.23
N VAL A 63 3.48 -11.01 3.86
CA VAL A 63 3.18 -12.35 4.39
C VAL A 63 3.23 -13.38 3.28
#